data_AF-A0A7K1G8Q6-F1
#
_entry.id   AF-A0A7K1G8Q6-F1
#
_cell.length_a   1.000
_cell.length_b   1.000
_cell.length_c   1.000
_cell.angle_alpha   90.00
_cell.angle_beta   90.00
_cell.angle_gamma   90.00
#
_symmetry.space_group_name_H-M   'P 1'
#
loop_
_entity.id
_entity.type
_entity.pdbx_description
1 polymer ?
#
loop_
_entity_poly.entity_id
_entity_poly.type
_entity_poly.pdbx_seq_one_letter_code
_entity_poly.pdbx_strand_id
1 'polypeptide(L)'
;MSRPKKDLKKIFRKEILFTENEFEKLNLLLTDSDYQNMNEMIRDVLLNKQYRVVSFDTESIVKQSILIEQVRRIGNNFNQLIKSFHQKKLDNFSQEERKLLMKNILEIKEVYIKIEESAREHNSRPVYENTIK
;
A
#
# COMPACT_ATOMS: atom_id res chain seq x y z
N MET A 1 7.58 -27.69 -24.18
CA MET A 1 6.98 -27.82 -22.83
C MET A 1 8.10 -28.09 -21.83
N SER A 2 8.39 -27.15 -20.92
CA SER A 2 9.46 -27.31 -19.94
C SER A 2 9.01 -28.21 -18.78
N ARG A 3 9.81 -29.22 -18.46
CA ARG A 3 9.60 -30.16 -17.34
C ARG A 3 9.68 -29.37 -16.02
N PRO A 4 8.73 -29.53 -15.07
CA PRO A 4 8.83 -28.85 -13.78
C PRO A 4 10.10 -29.33 -13.06
N LYS A 5 10.87 -28.38 -12.51
CA LYS A 5 12.05 -28.68 -11.69
C LYS A 5 11.59 -29.55 -10.52
N LYS A 6 12.30 -30.64 -10.26
CA LYS A 6 12.01 -31.58 -9.18
C LYS A 6 12.25 -30.85 -7.85
N ASP A 7 11.19 -30.49 -7.13
CA ASP A 7 11.32 -29.87 -5.81
C ASP A 7 12.14 -30.77 -4.90
N LEU A 8 13.27 -30.25 -4.40
CA LEU A 8 14.11 -30.94 -3.44
C LEU A 8 13.33 -31.02 -2.12
N LYS A 9 12.75 -32.20 -1.85
CA LYS A 9 12.04 -32.45 -0.60
C LYS A 9 13.00 -32.29 0.59
N LYS A 10 12.55 -31.58 1.62
CA LYS A 10 13.31 -31.39 2.87
C LYS A 10 13.14 -32.65 3.74
N ILE A 11 14.21 -33.39 3.96
CA ILE A 11 14.19 -34.74 4.60
C ILE A 11 14.66 -34.68 6.06
N PHE A 12 15.45 -33.68 6.43
CA PHE A 12 16.01 -33.55 7.78
C PHE A 12 15.18 -32.61 8.65
N ARG A 13 15.00 -32.99 9.93
CA ARG A 13 14.25 -32.24 10.94
C ARG A 13 15.16 -31.87 12.11
N LYS A 14 14.98 -30.66 12.64
CA LYS A 14 15.55 -30.19 13.91
C LYS A 14 14.43 -29.63 14.77
N GLU A 15 14.46 -29.93 16.06
CA GLU A 15 13.51 -29.41 17.04
C GLU A 15 14.25 -28.44 17.98
N ILE A 16 13.58 -27.34 18.32
CA ILE A 16 14.06 -26.31 19.23
C ILE A 16 12.91 -26.02 20.20
N LEU A 17 13.20 -26.03 21.49
CA LEU A 17 12.25 -25.71 22.54
C LEU A 17 12.39 -24.23 22.89
N PHE A 18 11.26 -23.54 23.00
CA PHE A 18 11.18 -22.13 23.37
C PHE A 18 10.41 -22.02 24.69
N THR A 19 10.78 -21.03 25.48
CA THR A 19 9.91 -20.55 26.57
C THR A 19 8.70 -19.81 25.98
N GLU A 20 7.65 -19.65 26.77
CA GLU A 20 6.41 -18.98 26.35
C GLU A 20 6.68 -17.56 25.79
N ASN A 21 7.48 -16.77 26.51
CA ASN A 21 7.86 -15.42 26.10
C ASN A 21 8.67 -15.38 24.79
N GLU A 22 9.52 -16.39 24.55
CA GLU A 22 10.29 -16.48 23.30
C GLU A 22 9.39 -16.86 22.13
N PHE A 23 8.40 -17.70 22.37
CA PHE A 23 7.43 -18.13 21.37
C PHE A 23 6.50 -16.97 20.95
N GLU A 24 6.03 -16.16 21.90
CA GLU A 24 5.26 -14.95 21.59
C GLU A 24 6.03 -13.97 20.71
N LYS A 25 7.30 -13.71 21.05
CA LYS A 25 8.17 -12.86 20.23
C LYS A 25 8.33 -13.41 18.82
N LEU A 26 8.49 -14.71 18.65
CA LEU A 26 8.57 -15.34 17.33
C LEU A 26 7.30 -15.15 16.50
N ASN A 27 6.12 -15.23 17.13
CA ASN A 27 4.85 -15.03 16.44
C ASN A 27 4.65 -13.57 16.00
N LEU A 28 5.08 -12.61 16.82
CA LEU A 28 5.11 -11.19 16.43
C LEU A 28 6.04 -10.98 15.23
N LEU A 29 7.26 -11.52 15.29
CA LEU A 29 8.23 -11.42 14.19
C LEU A 29 7.73 -12.05 12.88
N LEU A 30 6.95 -13.14 12.95
CA LEU A 30 6.33 -13.75 11.77
C LEU A 30 5.22 -12.85 11.19
N THR A 31 4.40 -12.28 12.07
CA THR A 31 3.29 -11.38 11.68
C THR A 31 3.80 -10.12 10.99
N ASP A 32 4.96 -9.61 11.43
CA ASP A 32 5.60 -8.41 10.89
C ASP A 32 6.53 -8.69 9.70
N SER A 33 6.45 -9.89 9.09
CA SER A 33 7.32 -10.33 8.00
C SER A 33 6.55 -10.79 6.77
N ASP A 34 7.25 -10.90 5.63
CA ASP A 34 6.69 -11.43 4.38
C ASP A 34 6.54 -12.97 4.36
N TYR A 35 6.97 -13.65 5.42
CA TYR A 35 7.00 -15.12 5.43
C TYR A 35 5.62 -15.71 5.66
N GLN A 36 5.25 -16.69 4.83
CA GLN A 36 3.98 -17.41 4.95
C GLN A 36 3.97 -18.44 6.09
N ASN A 37 5.15 -18.85 6.57
CA ASN A 37 5.27 -19.84 7.62
C ASN A 37 6.54 -19.65 8.47
N MET A 38 6.42 -19.98 9.76
CA MET A 38 7.51 -19.91 10.74
C MET A 38 8.77 -20.69 10.31
N ASN A 39 8.58 -21.84 9.68
CA ASN A 39 9.69 -22.71 9.24
C ASN A 39 10.51 -22.09 8.10
N GLU A 40 9.91 -21.24 7.28
CA GLU A 40 10.59 -20.52 6.21
C GLU A 40 11.35 -19.34 6.78
N MET A 41 10.70 -18.55 7.64
CA MET A 41 11.32 -17.46 8.38
C MET A 41 12.56 -17.94 9.14
N ILE A 42 12.43 -18.98 9.98
CA ILE A 42 13.54 -19.50 10.78
C ILE A 42 14.68 -20.02 9.90
N ARG A 43 14.37 -20.73 8.80
CA ARG A 43 15.42 -21.23 7.90
C ARG A 43 16.16 -20.09 7.22
N ASP A 44 15.45 -19.07 6.77
CA ASP A 44 16.04 -17.94 6.06
C ASP A 44 16.92 -17.11 7.00
N VAL A 45 16.43 -16.85 8.22
CA VAL A 45 17.21 -16.18 9.27
C VAL A 45 18.47 -16.96 9.63
N LEU A 46 18.36 -18.29 9.83
CA LEU A 46 19.50 -19.14 10.22
C LEU A 46 20.53 -19.33 9.10
N LEU A 47 20.09 -19.45 7.84
CA LEU A 47 20.97 -19.78 6.71
C LEU A 47 21.52 -18.53 6.01
N ASN A 48 20.71 -17.50 5.85
CA ASN A 48 21.04 -16.33 5.04
C ASN A 48 21.40 -15.10 5.88
N LYS A 49 21.27 -15.15 7.22
CA LYS A 49 21.56 -14.04 8.16
C LYS A 49 20.89 -12.70 7.79
N GLN A 50 19.90 -12.73 6.91
CA GLN A 50 19.15 -11.56 6.47
C GLN A 50 17.76 -11.67 7.07
N TYR A 51 17.52 -10.94 8.15
CA TYR A 51 16.18 -10.73 8.66
C TYR A 51 15.64 -9.47 7.98
N ARG A 52 14.67 -9.62 7.07
CA ARG A 52 13.97 -8.51 6.46
C ARG A 52 12.62 -8.33 7.17
N VAL A 53 12.58 -7.41 8.13
CA VAL A 53 11.29 -6.88 8.62
C VAL A 53 10.69 -6.09 7.48
N VAL A 54 9.55 -6.54 6.98
CA VAL A 54 8.75 -5.76 6.05
C VAL A 54 7.53 -5.33 6.84
N SER A 55 7.64 -4.17 7.49
CA SER A 55 6.48 -3.53 8.08
C SER A 55 5.57 -3.08 6.94
N PHE A 56 4.54 -3.86 6.62
CA PHE A 56 3.47 -3.35 5.79
C PHE A 56 2.73 -2.30 6.61
N ASP A 57 2.92 -1.03 6.26
CA ASP A 57 2.01 0.02 6.71
C ASP A 57 0.70 -0.13 5.93
N THR A 58 -0.09 -1.13 6.33
CA THR A 58 -1.37 -1.48 5.72
C THR A 58 -2.32 -0.29 5.71
N GLU A 59 -2.21 0.59 6.71
CA GLU A 59 -2.98 1.82 6.81
C GLU A 59 -2.59 2.81 5.70
N SER A 60 -1.29 3.01 5.46
CA SER A 60 -0.78 3.84 4.36
C SER A 60 -1.18 3.29 2.99
N ILE A 61 -1.17 1.96 2.80
CA ILE A 61 -1.62 1.32 1.55
C ILE A 61 -3.10 1.60 1.30
N VAL A 62 -3.94 1.46 2.33
CA VAL A 62 -5.38 1.73 2.25
C VAL A 62 -5.64 3.21 1.95
N LYS A 63 -4.95 4.13 2.66
CA LYS A 63 -5.05 5.57 2.40
C LYS A 63 -4.67 5.94 0.96
N GLN A 64 -3.59 5.34 0.45
CA GLN A 64 -3.15 5.56 -0.93
C GLN A 64 -4.16 5.03 -1.95
N SER A 65 -4.76 3.87 -1.69
CA SER A 65 -5.82 3.31 -2.53
C SER A 65 -7.05 4.22 -2.61
N ILE A 66 -7.51 4.74 -1.46
CA ILE A 66 -8.63 5.71 -1.39
C ILE A 66 -8.30 6.95 -2.21
N LEU A 67 -7.08 7.48 -2.06
CA LEU A 67 -6.64 8.68 -2.79
C LEU A 67 -6.67 8.47 -4.31
N ILE A 68 -6.16 7.34 -4.80
CA ILE A 68 -6.21 6.97 -6.22
C ILE A 68 -7.66 6.93 -6.72
N GLU A 69 -8.58 6.40 -5.93
CA GLU A 69 -10.00 6.36 -6.28
C GLU A 69 -10.61 7.77 -6.39
N GLN A 70 -10.28 8.68 -5.46
CA GLN A 70 -10.76 10.07 -5.51
C GLN A 70 -10.27 10.80 -6.77
N VAL A 71 -9.00 10.64 -7.12
CA VAL A 71 -8.42 11.20 -8.36
C VAL A 71 -9.12 10.64 -9.60
N ARG A 72 -9.43 9.35 -9.62
CA ARG A 72 -10.16 8.71 -10.73
C ARG A 72 -11.57 9.28 -10.89
N ARG A 73 -12.28 9.54 -9.78
CA ARG A 73 -13.62 10.17 -9.81
C ARG A 73 -13.56 11.58 -10.41
N ILE A 74 -12.58 12.39 -10.02
CA ILE A 74 -12.34 13.72 -10.61
C ILE A 74 -12.11 13.61 -12.12
N GLY A 75 -11.23 12.71 -12.57
CA GLY A 75 -10.96 12.51 -14.00
C GLY A 75 -12.21 12.10 -14.79
N ASN A 76 -13.06 11.25 -14.21
CA ASN A 76 -14.33 10.85 -14.82
C ASN A 76 -15.30 12.04 -14.95
N ASN A 77 -15.45 12.82 -13.89
CA ASN A 77 -16.32 14.00 -13.88
C ASN A 77 -15.83 15.06 -14.90
N PHE A 78 -14.51 15.27 -15.01
CA PHE A 78 -13.92 16.13 -16.01
C PHE A 78 -14.19 15.65 -17.44
N ASN A 79 -14.02 14.35 -17.70
CA ASN A 79 -14.32 13.78 -19.02
C ASN A 79 -15.79 13.92 -19.42
N GLN A 80 -16.73 13.80 -18.47
CA GLN A 80 -18.16 14.04 -18.73
C GLN A 80 -18.41 15.50 -19.11
N LEU A 81 -17.75 16.43 -18.41
CA LEU A 81 -17.85 17.85 -18.68
C LEU A 81 -17.31 18.22 -20.08
N ILE A 82 -16.16 17.67 -20.47
CA ILE A 82 -15.60 17.83 -21.84
C ILE A 82 -16.53 17.26 -22.91
N LYS A 83 -17.10 16.07 -22.70
CA LYS A 83 -18.09 15.49 -23.63
C LYS A 83 -19.32 16.37 -23.80
N SER A 84 -19.81 16.97 -22.71
CA SER A 84 -20.94 17.92 -22.75
C SER A 84 -20.63 19.14 -23.61
N PHE A 85 -19.43 19.72 -23.48
CA PHE A 85 -19.02 20.86 -24.31
C PHE A 85 -18.94 20.52 -25.80
N HIS A 86 -18.32 19.39 -26.14
CA HIS A 86 -18.21 18.96 -27.53
C HIS A 86 -19.58 18.71 -28.18
N GLN A 87 -20.55 18.20 -27.41
CA GLN A 87 -21.91 17.97 -27.89
C GLN A 87 -22.72 19.26 -28.08
N LYS A 88 -22.50 20.29 -27.24
CA LYS A 88 -23.35 21.50 -27.21
C LYS A 88 -22.81 22.70 -28.01
N LYS A 89 -21.71 22.57 -28.73
CA LYS A 89 -21.07 23.67 -29.49
C LYS A 89 -20.92 24.97 -28.68
N LEU A 90 -20.55 24.86 -27.40
CA LEU A 90 -19.92 25.92 -26.58
C LEU A 90 -20.53 27.34 -26.56
N ASP A 91 -21.80 27.53 -26.88
CA ASP A 91 -22.34 28.90 -26.92
C ASP A 91 -22.68 29.46 -25.52
N ASN A 92 -22.96 28.61 -24.52
CA ASN A 92 -23.10 29.00 -23.12
C ASN A 92 -23.12 27.80 -22.16
N PHE A 93 -22.56 27.97 -20.96
CA PHE A 93 -22.74 27.00 -19.86
C PHE A 93 -24.16 27.08 -19.28
N SER A 94 -24.88 25.96 -19.26
CA SER A 94 -26.10 25.82 -18.47
C SER A 94 -25.79 25.90 -16.97
N GLN A 95 -26.79 26.24 -16.15
CA GLN A 95 -26.59 26.29 -14.69
C GLN A 95 -26.13 24.96 -14.10
N GLU A 96 -26.62 23.83 -14.63
CA GLU A 96 -26.23 22.50 -14.16
C GLU A 96 -24.75 22.19 -14.48
N GLU A 97 -24.24 22.64 -15.63
CA GLU A 97 -22.82 22.49 -15.96
C GLU A 97 -21.93 23.36 -15.10
N ARG A 98 -22.38 24.58 -14.74
CA ARG A 98 -21.65 25.43 -13.78
C ARG A 98 -21.61 24.79 -12.39
N LYS A 99 -22.71 24.19 -11.94
CA LYS A 99 -22.75 23.43 -10.68
C LYS A 99 -21.80 22.23 -10.73
N LEU A 100 -21.78 21.49 -11.83
CA LEU A 100 -20.88 20.35 -12.02
C LEU A 100 -19.41 20.79 -12.03
N LEU A 101 -19.08 21.91 -12.68
CA LEU A 101 -17.74 22.47 -12.67
C LEU A 101 -17.32 22.91 -11.26
N MET A 102 -18.20 23.61 -10.53
CA MET A 102 -17.89 24.00 -9.15
C MET A 102 -17.72 22.80 -8.22
N LYS A 103 -18.55 21.76 -8.39
CA LYS A 103 -18.38 20.50 -7.66
C LYS A 103 -17.01 19.88 -7.94
N ASN A 104 -16.58 19.82 -9.21
CA ASN A 104 -15.24 19.33 -9.56
C ASN A 104 -14.12 20.16 -8.93
N ILE A 105 -14.23 21.49 -8.94
CA ILE A 105 -13.23 22.37 -8.32
C ILE A 105 -13.13 22.12 -6.81
N LEU A 106 -14.27 21.95 -6.13
CA LEU A 106 -14.31 21.63 -4.70
C LEU A 106 -13.69 20.25 -4.41
N GLU A 107 -14.05 19.22 -5.18
CA GLU A 107 -13.48 17.87 -5.06
C GLU A 107 -11.96 17.86 -5.29
N ILE A 108 -11.46 18.61 -6.28
CA ILE A 108 -10.01 18.78 -6.53
C ILE A 108 -9.33 19.44 -5.33
N LYS A 109 -9.95 20.48 -4.76
CA LYS A 109 -9.39 21.20 -3.60
C LYS A 109 -9.33 20.30 -2.36
N GLU A 110 -10.35 19.48 -2.11
CA GLU A 110 -10.34 18.52 -1.01
C GLU A 110 -9.24 17.47 -1.17
N VAL A 111 -9.05 16.93 -2.38
CA VAL A 111 -7.97 15.99 -2.66
C VAL A 111 -6.61 16.64 -2.48
N TYR A 112 -6.43 17.89 -2.91
CA TYR A 112 -5.19 18.64 -2.71
C TYR A 112 -4.84 18.79 -1.22
N ILE A 113 -5.80 19.19 -0.39
CA ILE A 113 -5.59 19.34 1.06
C ILE A 113 -5.15 18.02 1.68
N LYS A 114 -5.80 16.90 1.35
CA LYS A 114 -5.43 15.57 1.86
C LYS A 114 -4.02 15.14 1.46
N ILE A 115 -3.61 15.45 0.23
CA ILE A 115 -2.24 15.19 -0.26
C ILE A 115 -1.24 16.02 0.54
N GLU A 116 -1.54 17.30 0.76
CA GLU A 116 -0.68 18.22 1.50
C GLU A 116 -0.52 17.79 2.97
N GLU A 117 -1.62 17.41 3.64
CA GLU A 117 -1.61 16.87 5.00
C GLU A 117 -0.78 15.58 5.09
N SER A 118 -1.00 14.63 4.17
CA SER A 118 -0.24 13.37 4.13
C SER A 118 1.26 13.61 3.92
N ALA A 119 1.63 14.57 3.07
CA ALA A 119 3.04 14.92 2.83
C ALA A 119 3.71 15.56 4.05
N ARG A 120 2.99 16.36 4.84
CA ARG A 120 3.49 16.96 6.09
C ARG A 120 3.70 15.91 7.18
N GLU A 121 2.77 14.96 7.33
CA GLU A 121 2.89 13.85 8.29
C GLU A 121 4.09 12.95 7.97
N HIS A 122 4.35 12.69 6.69
CA HIS A 122 5.46 11.83 6.26
C HIS A 122 6.84 12.45 6.48
N ASN A 123 6.96 13.78 6.41
CA ASN A 123 8.21 14.52 6.70
C ASN A 123 8.50 14.66 8.21
N SER A 124 7.55 14.28 9.07
CA SER A 124 7.66 14.41 10.52
C SER A 124 8.06 13.11 11.23
N ARG A 125 8.15 11.98 10.52
CA ARG A 125 8.53 10.68 11.09
C ARG A 125 10.05 10.49 11.03
N PRO A 126 10.74 10.24 12.16
CA PRO A 126 12.17 9.94 12.14
C PRO A 126 12.41 8.60 11.44
N VAL A 127 13.36 8.57 10.52
CA VAL A 127 13.86 7.34 9.88
C VAL A 127 14.68 6.58 10.92
N TYR A 128 14.12 5.53 11.51
CA TYR A 128 14.90 4.62 12.35
C TYR A 128 15.72 3.68 11.45
N GLU A 129 16.96 4.07 11.16
CA GLU A 129 17.98 3.16 10.65
C GLU A 129 18.46 2.25 11.80
N ASN A 130 17.80 1.10 11.97
CA ASN A 130 18.31 0.05 12.86
C ASN A 130 19.37 -0.77 12.11
N THR A 131 20.61 -0.30 12.17
CA THR A 131 21.79 -1.13 11.84
C THR A 131 22.22 -1.86 13.10
N ILE A 132 21.99 -3.18 13.18
CA ILE A 132 22.51 -4.02 14.27
C ILE A 132 23.98 -4.34 13.94
N LYS A 133 24.89 -3.96 14.84
CA LYS A 133 26.30 -4.40 14.86
C LYS A 133 26.44 -5.80 15.45
#